data_AF-A0A7S2HIF1-F1
#
_entry.id   AF-A0A7S2HIF1-F1
#
_cell.length_a   1.000
_cell.length_b   1.000
_cell.length_c   1.000
_cell.angle_alpha   90.00
_cell.angle_beta   90.00
_cell.angle_gamma   90.00
#
_symmetry.space_group_name_H-M   'P 1'
#
loop_
_entity.id
_entity.type
_entity.pdbx_description
1 polymer ?
#
loop_
_entity_poly.entity_id
_entity_poly.type
_entity_poly.pdbx_seq_one_letter_code
_entity_poly.pdbx_strand_id
1 'polypeptide(L)'
;SGFSASQLKAAGATVKMLLEAGFRVKQLKSIGCTANEFKQCDCTAEELRDAGFTANELRQVGYDAVQLRNGGFLARQLRDVGFLPADLKMAGLTALELEDVGFSAKELKEGGFTTEDMMSAAFTAQELRLAGCTVEELKPAGMTLKELKDGGFSISELKAANFPAWKMKEVGL
;
A
#
# COMPACT_ATOMS: atom_id res chain seq x y z
N SER A 1 -38.02 18.40 -23.84
CA SER A 1 -36.63 18.83 -23.66
C SER A 1 -36.35 18.91 -22.18
N GLY A 2 -35.45 18.08 -21.65
CA GLY A 2 -35.07 18.12 -20.23
C GLY A 2 -34.04 19.22 -19.95
N PHE A 3 -33.92 19.62 -18.69
CA PHE A 3 -32.86 20.54 -18.24
C PHE A 3 -31.50 19.84 -18.29
N SER A 4 -30.44 20.57 -18.60
CA SER A 4 -29.05 20.08 -18.50
C SER A 4 -28.54 20.09 -17.05
N ALA A 5 -27.54 19.26 -16.74
CA ALA A 5 -26.93 19.23 -15.41
C ALA A 5 -26.39 20.60 -14.96
N SER A 6 -25.81 21.37 -15.89
CA SER A 6 -25.30 22.71 -15.59
C SER A 6 -26.42 23.69 -15.23
N GLN A 7 -27.55 23.64 -15.93
CA GLN A 7 -28.74 24.46 -15.61
C GLN A 7 -29.32 24.09 -14.25
N LEU A 8 -29.45 22.80 -13.97
CA LEU A 8 -29.94 22.32 -12.68
C LEU A 8 -29.00 22.71 -11.53
N LYS A 9 -27.69 22.58 -11.72
CA LYS A 9 -26.69 23.01 -10.73
C LYS A 9 -26.73 24.52 -10.51
N ALA A 10 -26.85 25.34 -11.56
CA ALA A 10 -27.00 26.79 -11.46
C ALA A 10 -28.30 27.20 -10.74
N ALA A 11 -29.34 26.37 -10.81
CA ALA A 11 -30.58 26.53 -10.07
C ALA A 11 -30.53 25.99 -8.62
N GLY A 12 -29.36 25.52 -8.15
CA GLY A 12 -29.15 25.06 -6.78
C GLY A 12 -29.36 23.56 -6.55
N ALA A 13 -29.49 22.74 -7.60
CA ALA A 13 -29.56 21.29 -7.44
C ALA A 13 -28.27 20.72 -6.85
N THR A 14 -28.39 19.86 -5.85
CA THR A 14 -27.25 19.17 -5.22
C THR A 14 -26.72 18.06 -6.11
N VAL A 15 -25.47 17.61 -5.88
CA VAL A 15 -24.91 16.46 -6.59
C VAL A 15 -25.79 15.21 -6.42
N LYS A 16 -26.35 14.98 -5.23
CA LYS A 16 -27.28 13.88 -4.98
C LYS A 16 -28.50 13.92 -5.91
N MET A 17 -29.16 15.08 -6.02
CA MET A 17 -30.31 15.25 -6.92
C MET A 17 -29.92 15.01 -8.39
N LEU A 18 -28.73 15.43 -8.78
CA LEU A 18 -28.26 15.25 -10.16
C LEU A 18 -27.94 13.77 -10.45
N LEU A 19 -27.37 13.03 -9.51
CA LEU A 19 -27.15 11.59 -9.64
C LEU A 19 -28.49 10.84 -9.71
N GLU A 20 -29.45 11.17 -8.84
CA GLU A 20 -30.81 10.60 -8.86
C GLU A 20 -31.57 10.91 -10.16
N ALA A 21 -31.30 12.07 -10.77
CA ALA A 21 -31.81 12.44 -12.09
C ALA A 21 -31.10 11.72 -13.27
N GLY A 22 -30.13 10.85 -12.98
CA GLY A 22 -29.45 10.01 -13.97
C GLY A 22 -28.20 10.62 -14.61
N PHE A 23 -27.71 11.76 -14.11
CA PHE A 23 -26.42 12.30 -14.58
C PHE A 23 -25.26 11.49 -14.01
N ARG A 24 -24.23 11.27 -14.82
CA ARG A 24 -23.04 10.48 -14.40
C ARG A 24 -21.99 11.35 -13.74
N VAL A 25 -21.21 10.79 -12.81
CA VAL A 25 -20.09 11.46 -12.12
C VAL A 25 -19.18 12.21 -13.10
N LYS A 26 -18.79 11.60 -14.23
CA LYS A 26 -17.95 12.25 -15.25
C LYS A 26 -18.57 13.52 -15.83
N GLN A 27 -19.88 13.52 -16.08
CA GLN A 27 -20.59 14.70 -16.56
C GLN A 27 -20.63 15.77 -15.47
N LEU A 28 -20.91 15.37 -14.23
CA LEU A 28 -20.97 16.27 -13.09
C LEU A 28 -19.60 16.88 -12.74
N LYS A 29 -18.52 16.12 -12.89
CA LYS A 29 -17.15 16.64 -12.79
C LYS A 29 -16.89 17.75 -13.82
N SER A 30 -17.32 17.57 -15.07
CA SER A 30 -17.11 18.56 -16.15
C SER A 30 -17.81 19.91 -15.91
N ILE A 31 -18.83 19.94 -15.04
CA ILE A 31 -19.52 21.16 -14.62
C ILE A 31 -19.07 21.62 -13.22
N GLY A 32 -17.89 21.17 -12.78
CA GLY A 32 -17.22 21.62 -11.56
C GLY A 32 -17.76 21.02 -10.27
N CYS A 33 -18.38 19.83 -10.29
CA CYS A 33 -18.63 19.09 -9.05
C CYS A 33 -17.32 18.45 -8.55
N THR A 34 -17.12 18.46 -7.24
CA THR A 34 -15.89 18.12 -6.54
C THR A 34 -15.95 16.72 -5.94
N ALA A 35 -14.79 16.11 -5.69
CA ALA A 35 -14.70 14.81 -5.02
C ALA A 35 -15.41 14.78 -3.65
N ASN A 36 -15.38 15.90 -2.90
CA ASN A 36 -16.02 16.00 -1.60
C ASN A 36 -17.56 15.93 -1.71
N GLU A 37 -18.15 16.60 -2.70
CA GLU A 37 -19.60 16.51 -2.94
C GLU A 37 -20.02 15.08 -3.31
N PHE A 38 -19.19 14.36 -4.08
CA PHE A 38 -19.46 12.96 -4.41
C PHE A 38 -19.24 12.01 -3.22
N LYS A 39 -18.25 12.27 -2.35
CA LYS A 39 -18.05 11.48 -1.12
C LYS A 39 -19.28 11.54 -0.22
N GLN A 40 -19.91 12.71 -0.11
CA GLN A 40 -21.16 12.90 0.65
C GLN A 40 -22.37 12.20 0.02
N CYS A 41 -22.23 11.72 -1.22
CA CYS A 41 -23.24 10.92 -1.93
C CYS A 41 -22.86 9.43 -1.97
N ASP A 42 -21.91 8.99 -1.14
CA ASP A 42 -21.42 7.61 -1.06
C ASP A 42 -20.87 7.04 -2.38
N CYS A 43 -20.43 7.90 -3.30
CA CYS A 43 -19.77 7.44 -4.52
C CYS A 43 -18.51 6.62 -4.18
N THR A 44 -18.27 5.56 -4.93
CA THR A 44 -17.11 4.71 -4.75
C THR A 44 -15.85 5.34 -5.34
N ALA A 45 -14.67 4.93 -4.86
CA ALA A 45 -13.41 5.37 -5.46
C ALA A 45 -13.29 4.94 -6.93
N GLU A 46 -13.91 3.82 -7.33
CA GLU A 46 -13.95 3.35 -8.72
C GLU A 46 -14.71 4.32 -9.63
N GLU A 47 -15.94 4.70 -9.24
CA GLU A 47 -16.76 5.65 -10.00
C GLU A 47 -16.05 7.00 -10.17
N LEU A 48 -15.35 7.44 -9.13
CA LEU A 48 -14.59 8.69 -9.16
C LEU A 48 -13.33 8.57 -10.02
N ARG A 49 -12.59 7.45 -9.93
CA ARG A 49 -11.45 7.18 -10.81
C ARG A 49 -11.87 7.17 -12.28
N ASP A 50 -12.98 6.51 -12.61
CA ASP A 50 -13.49 6.41 -13.98
C ASP A 50 -13.99 7.76 -14.51
N ALA A 51 -14.44 8.64 -13.61
CA ALA A 51 -14.72 10.03 -13.90
C ALA A 51 -13.45 10.91 -14.03
N GLY A 52 -12.27 10.36 -13.76
CA GLY A 52 -10.97 11.00 -13.89
C GLY A 52 -10.47 11.71 -12.63
N PHE A 53 -10.99 11.39 -11.44
CA PHE A 53 -10.40 11.84 -10.18
C PHE A 53 -9.13 11.04 -9.86
N THR A 54 -8.15 11.73 -9.29
CA THR A 54 -6.85 11.18 -8.90
C THR A 54 -6.90 10.63 -7.47
N ALA A 55 -5.99 9.73 -7.14
CA ALA A 55 -5.84 9.22 -5.77
C ALA A 55 -5.63 10.36 -4.75
N ASN A 56 -4.94 11.44 -5.14
CA ASN A 56 -4.68 12.58 -4.26
C ASN A 56 -5.96 13.36 -3.96
N GLU A 57 -6.77 13.67 -4.98
CA GLU A 57 -8.08 14.32 -4.79
C GLU A 57 -8.98 13.51 -3.87
N LEU A 58 -8.97 12.17 -4.00
CA LEU A 58 -9.76 11.29 -3.17
C LEU A 58 -9.23 11.18 -1.73
N ARG A 59 -7.91 11.07 -1.55
CA ARG A 59 -7.29 11.04 -0.22
C ARG A 59 -7.61 12.33 0.56
N GLN A 60 -7.53 13.49 -0.10
CA GLN A 60 -7.81 14.79 0.53
C GLN A 60 -9.25 14.92 1.06
N VAL A 61 -10.19 14.14 0.52
CA VAL A 61 -11.59 14.11 0.96
C VAL A 61 -11.93 12.88 1.79
N GLY A 62 -10.92 12.15 2.27
CA GLY A 62 -11.07 11.07 3.24
C GLY A 62 -11.39 9.70 2.66
N TYR A 63 -10.99 9.41 1.41
CA TYR A 63 -10.88 8.00 0.99
C TYR A 63 -9.60 7.37 1.57
N ASP A 64 -9.76 6.22 2.23
CA ASP A 64 -8.64 5.45 2.79
C ASP A 64 -7.97 4.54 1.74
N ALA A 65 -6.85 3.93 2.10
CA ALA A 65 -6.09 3.05 1.20
C ALA A 65 -6.91 1.85 0.70
N VAL A 66 -7.78 1.27 1.54
CA VAL A 66 -8.63 0.12 1.19
C VAL A 66 -9.63 0.54 0.12
N GLN A 67 -10.31 1.67 0.32
CA GLN A 67 -11.26 2.22 -0.62
C GLN A 67 -10.60 2.54 -1.96
N LEU A 68 -9.42 3.16 -1.95
CA LEU A 68 -8.70 3.46 -3.19
C LEU A 68 -8.19 2.19 -3.89
N ARG A 69 -7.68 1.20 -3.14
CA ARG A 69 -7.26 -0.08 -3.72
C ARG A 69 -8.44 -0.83 -4.35
N ASN A 70 -9.58 -0.88 -3.68
CA ASN A 70 -10.82 -1.45 -4.21
C ASN A 70 -11.34 -0.65 -5.41
N GLY A 71 -11.13 0.67 -5.42
CA GLY A 71 -11.36 1.54 -6.58
C GLY A 71 -10.37 1.34 -7.73
N GLY A 72 -9.44 0.39 -7.60
CA GLY A 72 -8.44 0.01 -8.58
C GLY A 72 -7.33 1.03 -8.80
N PHE A 73 -6.99 1.81 -7.77
CA PHE A 73 -5.72 2.55 -7.74
C PHE A 73 -4.55 1.61 -7.45
N LEU A 74 -3.42 1.86 -8.10
CA LEU A 74 -2.22 1.03 -8.04
C LEU A 74 -1.34 1.38 -6.82
N ALA A 75 -0.52 0.43 -6.37
CA ALA A 75 0.40 0.59 -5.24
C ALA A 75 1.22 1.89 -5.30
N ARG A 76 1.77 2.21 -6.48
CA ARG A 76 2.56 3.43 -6.71
C ARG A 76 1.72 4.69 -6.47
N GLN A 77 0.49 4.71 -6.95
CA GLN A 77 -0.41 5.86 -6.75
C GLN A 77 -0.73 6.05 -5.26
N LEU A 78 -0.92 4.97 -4.51
CA LEU A 78 -1.18 5.04 -3.07
C LEU A 78 0.04 5.52 -2.28
N ARG A 79 1.25 5.05 -2.64
CA ARG A 79 2.51 5.52 -2.08
C ARG A 79 2.76 6.99 -2.38
N ASP A 80 2.59 7.41 -3.62
CA ASP A 80 2.85 8.79 -4.07
C ASP A 80 1.94 9.79 -3.36
N VAL A 81 0.73 9.35 -2.98
CA VAL A 81 -0.18 10.17 -2.18
C VAL A 81 0.05 10.03 -0.69
N GLY A 82 1.04 9.25 -0.23
CA GLY A 82 1.53 9.24 1.15
C GLY A 82 0.87 8.25 2.10
N PHE A 83 0.28 7.15 1.61
CA PHE A 83 -0.09 6.03 2.47
C PHE A 83 1.14 5.25 2.93
N LEU A 84 1.11 4.79 4.19
CA LEU A 84 2.19 4.05 4.82
C LEU A 84 2.02 2.54 4.59
N PRO A 85 3.08 1.72 4.74
CA PRO A 85 2.98 0.27 4.54
C PRO A 85 1.90 -0.41 5.38
N ALA A 86 1.62 0.07 6.60
CA ALA A 86 0.51 -0.44 7.42
C ALA A 86 -0.86 -0.23 6.77
N ASP A 87 -1.10 0.96 6.20
CA ASP A 87 -2.33 1.28 5.47
C ASP A 87 -2.49 0.38 4.24
N LEU A 88 -1.38 0.19 3.52
CA LEU A 88 -1.33 -0.60 2.30
C LEU A 88 -1.48 -2.10 2.57
N LYS A 89 -0.93 -2.60 3.68
CA LYS A 89 -1.15 -3.96 4.16
C LYS A 89 -2.63 -4.21 4.47
N MET A 90 -3.30 -3.27 5.16
CA MET A 90 -4.74 -3.35 5.39
C MET A 90 -5.54 -3.31 4.08
N ALA A 91 -5.05 -2.59 3.08
CA ALA A 91 -5.60 -2.59 1.72
C ALA A 91 -5.30 -3.87 0.92
N GLY A 92 -4.61 -4.85 1.51
CA GLY A 92 -4.31 -6.14 0.90
C GLY A 92 -3.13 -6.13 -0.06
N LEU A 93 -2.26 -5.12 -0.02
CA LEU A 93 -1.01 -5.12 -0.78
C LEU A 93 0.02 -6.03 -0.11
N THR A 94 0.75 -6.77 -0.95
CA THR A 94 1.83 -7.66 -0.54
C THR A 94 3.14 -6.88 -0.31
N ALA A 95 4.07 -7.46 0.44
CA ALA A 95 5.40 -6.89 0.62
C ALA A 95 6.12 -6.70 -0.73
N LEU A 96 5.93 -7.62 -1.69
CA LEU A 96 6.50 -7.52 -3.04
C LEU A 96 5.98 -6.29 -3.78
N GLU A 97 4.65 -6.07 -3.78
CA GLU A 97 4.06 -4.88 -4.41
C GLU A 97 4.56 -3.57 -3.79
N LEU A 98 4.93 -3.59 -2.50
CA LEU A 98 5.46 -2.43 -1.80
C LEU A 98 6.96 -2.22 -2.07
N GLU A 99 7.73 -3.29 -2.16
CA GLU A 99 9.14 -3.26 -2.59
C GLU A 99 9.26 -2.73 -4.03
N ASP A 100 8.42 -3.20 -4.95
CA ASP A 100 8.37 -2.76 -6.36
C ASP A 100 8.13 -1.24 -6.52
N VAL A 101 7.50 -0.62 -5.53
CA VAL A 101 7.25 0.82 -5.50
C VAL A 101 8.23 1.58 -4.61
N GLY A 102 9.22 0.90 -4.05
CA GLY A 102 10.36 1.48 -3.35
C GLY A 102 10.12 1.72 -1.86
N PHE A 103 9.35 0.87 -1.19
CA PHE A 103 9.40 0.77 0.28
C PHE A 103 10.57 -0.12 0.70
N SER A 104 11.26 0.29 1.76
CA SER A 104 12.37 -0.47 2.34
C SER A 104 11.89 -1.58 3.28
N ALA A 105 12.74 -2.59 3.51
CA ALA A 105 12.51 -3.63 4.52
C ALA A 105 12.17 -3.05 5.90
N LYS A 106 12.79 -1.92 6.28
CA LYS A 106 12.52 -1.25 7.55
C LYS A 106 11.08 -0.73 7.61
N GLU A 107 10.66 0.00 6.58
CA GLU A 107 9.29 0.51 6.49
C GLU A 107 8.25 -0.61 6.46
N LEU A 108 8.55 -1.74 5.80
CA LEU A 108 7.69 -2.91 5.82
C LEU A 108 7.61 -3.57 7.20
N LYS A 109 8.74 -3.73 7.90
CA LYS A 109 8.74 -4.25 9.27
C LYS A 109 7.93 -3.36 10.22
N GLU A 110 8.13 -2.04 10.15
CA GLU A 110 7.35 -1.06 10.91
C GLU A 110 5.86 -1.07 10.52
N GLY A 111 5.56 -1.36 9.25
CA GLY A 111 4.21 -1.60 8.74
C GLY A 111 3.59 -2.94 9.13
N GLY A 112 4.29 -3.77 9.90
CA GLY A 112 3.81 -5.04 10.40
C GLY A 112 3.91 -6.21 9.41
N PHE A 113 4.72 -6.09 8.36
CA PHE A 113 5.05 -7.24 7.50
C PHE A 113 6.00 -8.21 8.22
N THR A 114 5.80 -9.50 7.98
CA THR A 114 6.60 -10.57 8.58
C THR A 114 7.92 -10.75 7.83
N THR A 115 8.90 -11.44 8.43
CA THR A 115 10.13 -11.81 7.73
C THR A 115 9.87 -12.73 6.54
N GLU A 116 8.83 -13.57 6.59
CA GLU A 116 8.38 -14.38 5.46
C GLU A 116 7.84 -13.52 4.31
N ASP A 117 7.02 -12.51 4.63
CA ASP A 117 6.51 -11.55 3.64
C ASP A 117 7.68 -10.83 2.96
N MET A 118 8.63 -10.32 3.75
CA MET A 118 9.78 -9.56 3.24
C MET A 118 10.75 -10.43 2.44
N MET A 119 10.98 -11.69 2.81
CA MET A 119 11.79 -12.59 1.98
C MET A 119 11.08 -12.99 0.68
N SER A 120 9.75 -13.08 0.70
CA SER A 120 8.96 -13.26 -0.53
C SER A 120 9.05 -12.05 -1.46
N ALA A 121 9.32 -10.87 -0.90
CA ALA A 121 9.67 -9.65 -1.61
C ALA A 121 11.17 -9.54 -1.97
N ALA A 122 11.92 -10.64 -1.86
CA ALA A 122 13.33 -10.75 -2.21
C ALA A 122 14.30 -9.84 -1.42
N PHE A 123 13.91 -9.31 -0.26
CA PHE A 123 14.85 -8.59 0.61
C PHE A 123 15.98 -9.52 1.09
N THR A 124 17.20 -9.00 0.99
CA THR A 124 18.41 -9.71 1.40
C THR A 124 18.56 -9.78 2.92
N ALA A 125 19.36 -10.73 3.39
CA ALA A 125 19.74 -10.84 4.81
C ALA A 125 20.33 -9.53 5.37
N GLN A 126 21.11 -8.80 4.55
CA GLN A 126 21.69 -7.52 4.94
C GLN A 126 20.62 -6.44 5.12
N GLU A 127 19.67 -6.33 4.20
CA GLU A 127 18.57 -5.36 4.30
C GLU A 127 17.67 -5.65 5.49
N LEU A 128 17.36 -6.93 5.72
CA LEU A 128 16.57 -7.35 6.88
C LEU A 128 17.33 -7.09 8.19
N ARG A 129 18.65 -7.31 8.24
CA ARG A 129 19.49 -6.93 9.39
C ARG A 129 19.43 -5.42 9.66
N LEU A 130 19.55 -4.60 8.62
CA LEU A 130 19.46 -3.13 8.72
C LEU A 130 18.06 -2.65 9.13
N ALA A 131 17.02 -3.40 8.74
CA ALA A 131 15.65 -3.22 9.22
C ALA A 131 15.45 -3.65 10.70
N GLY A 132 16.49 -4.21 11.33
CA GLY A 132 16.44 -4.68 12.72
C GLY A 132 15.84 -6.07 12.87
N CYS A 133 15.87 -6.91 11.83
CA CYS A 133 15.52 -8.32 11.94
C CYS A 133 16.62 -9.13 12.62
N THR A 134 16.22 -10.06 13.50
CA THR A 134 17.15 -10.94 14.20
C THR A 134 17.26 -12.29 13.52
N VAL A 135 18.32 -13.05 13.84
CA VAL A 135 18.49 -14.41 13.32
C VAL A 135 17.33 -15.32 13.75
N GLU A 136 16.79 -15.12 14.95
CA GLU A 136 15.64 -15.85 15.48
C GLU A 136 14.35 -15.60 14.68
N GLU A 137 14.20 -14.42 14.07
CA GLU A 137 13.08 -14.10 13.18
C GLU A 137 13.31 -14.62 11.75
N LEU A 138 14.55 -14.62 11.26
CA LEU A 138 14.90 -14.96 9.88
C LEU A 138 15.06 -16.47 9.64
N LYS A 139 15.61 -17.18 10.62
CA LYS A 139 15.80 -18.63 10.55
C LYS A 139 14.49 -19.41 10.33
N PRO A 140 13.41 -19.21 11.12
CA PRO A 140 12.15 -19.92 10.89
C PRO A 140 11.48 -19.53 9.59
N ALA A 141 11.67 -18.30 9.12
CA ALA A 141 11.14 -17.84 7.85
C ALA A 141 11.80 -18.54 6.64
N GLY A 142 12.93 -19.24 6.84
CA GLY A 142 13.61 -20.04 5.82
C GLY A 142 15.00 -19.53 5.43
N MET A 143 15.49 -18.45 6.03
CA MET A 143 16.80 -17.90 5.69
C MET A 143 17.92 -18.87 6.09
N THR A 144 18.84 -19.11 5.16
CA THR A 144 19.93 -20.06 5.33
C THR A 144 21.08 -19.46 6.14
N LEU A 145 21.89 -20.33 6.76
CA LEU A 145 23.09 -19.91 7.49
C LEU A 145 24.09 -19.16 6.60
N LYS A 146 24.17 -19.51 5.31
CA LYS A 146 25.04 -18.82 4.35
C LYS A 146 24.54 -17.40 4.09
N GLU A 147 23.24 -17.23 3.84
CA GLU A 147 22.65 -15.90 3.65
C GLU A 147 22.80 -15.03 4.90
N LEU A 148 22.60 -15.59 6.10
CA LEU A 148 22.82 -14.87 7.36
C LEU A 148 24.29 -14.43 7.52
N LYS A 149 25.24 -15.31 7.17
CA LYS A 149 26.67 -14.96 7.15
C LYS A 149 26.91 -13.80 6.18
N ASP A 150 26.45 -13.95 4.94
CA ASP A 150 26.67 -12.97 3.86
C ASP A 150 25.97 -11.63 4.17
N GLY A 151 24.86 -11.67 4.90
CA GLY A 151 24.14 -10.52 5.45
C GLY A 151 24.82 -9.85 6.65
N GLY A 152 25.96 -10.38 7.11
CA GLY A 152 26.77 -9.79 8.17
C GLY A 152 26.33 -10.12 9.61
N PHE A 153 25.54 -11.18 9.81
CA PHE A 153 25.24 -11.67 11.15
C PHE A 153 26.48 -12.30 11.81
N SER A 154 26.72 -11.93 13.06
CA SER A 154 27.87 -12.37 13.84
C SER A 154 27.72 -13.81 14.34
N ILE A 155 28.85 -14.45 14.63
CA ILE A 155 28.88 -15.79 15.24
C ILE A 155 28.07 -15.83 16.55
N SER A 156 28.10 -14.74 17.33
CA SER A 156 27.34 -14.65 18.58
C SER A 156 25.83 -14.67 18.35
N GLU A 157 25.34 -13.92 17.35
CA GLU A 157 23.92 -13.93 16.96
C GLU A 157 23.50 -15.30 16.42
N LEU A 158 24.34 -15.94 15.59
CA LEU A 158 24.07 -17.28 15.06
C LEU A 158 24.03 -18.36 16.15
N LYS A 159 24.93 -18.27 17.15
CA LYS A 159 24.90 -19.15 18.33
C LYS A 159 23.64 -18.94 19.18
N ALA A 160 23.22 -17.69 19.39
CA ALA A 160 22.00 -17.37 20.11
C ALA A 160 20.76 -18.00 19.44
N ALA A 161 20.74 -18.01 18.11
CA ALA A 161 19.73 -18.71 17.31
C ALA A 161 19.94 -20.23 17.19
N ASN A 162 20.78 -20.85 18.04
CA ASN A 162 21.04 -22.28 18.11
C ASN A 162 21.60 -22.89 16.80
N PHE A 163 22.45 -22.17 16.06
CA PHE A 163 23.26 -22.80 15.02
C PHE A 163 24.45 -23.56 15.66
N PRO A 164 24.64 -24.85 15.37
CA PRO A 164 25.74 -25.60 15.95
C PRO A 164 27.08 -25.19 15.33
N ALA A 165 28.15 -25.23 16.13
CA ALA A 165 29.49 -24.77 15.71
C ALA A 165 30.03 -25.47 14.46
N TRP A 166 29.73 -26.76 14.28
CA TRP A 166 30.18 -27.50 13.09
C TRP A 166 29.54 -26.97 11.81
N LYS A 167 28.25 -26.59 11.83
CA LYS A 167 27.54 -26.03 10.67
C LYS A 167 28.03 -24.62 10.31
N MET A 168 28.44 -23.84 11.30
CA MET A 168 29.08 -22.54 11.07
C MET A 168 30.45 -22.69 10.38
N LYS A 169 31.24 -23.68 10.79
CA LYS A 169 32.52 -23.98 10.11
C LYS A 169 32.35 -24.35 8.64
N GLU A 170 31.27 -25.06 8.28
CA GLU A 170 30.97 -25.43 6.88
C GLU A 170 30.77 -24.21 5.97
N VAL A 171 30.22 -23.11 6.50
CA VAL A 171 30.08 -21.86 5.75
C VAL A 171 31.27 -20.91 5.94
N GLY A 172 32.34 -21.35 6.62
CA GLY A 172 33.55 -20.58 6.86
C GLY A 172 33.39 -19.48 7.93
N LEU A 173 32.72 -19.81 9.03
CA LEU A 173 32.62 -19.02 10.27
C LEU A 173 33.32 -19.73 11.44
#